data_AF-A0A2M7B7N8-F1
#
_entry.id   AF-A0A2M7B7N8-F1
#
_cell.length_a   1.000
_cell.length_b   1.000
_cell.length_c   1.000
_cell.angle_alpha   90.00
_cell.angle_beta   90.00
_cell.angle_gamma   90.00
#
_symmetry.space_group_name_H-M   'P 1'
#
loop_
_entity.id
_entity.type
_entity.pdbx_description
1 polymer ?
#
loop_
_entity_poly.entity_id
_entity_poly.type
_entity_poly.pdbx_seq_one_letter_code
_entity_poly.pdbx_strand_id
1 'polypeptide(L)'
;RFDGFSIGSNDLTQLTLGLDRDSSLIAHLFDETNEAVKKSLSQIIKIARQHHCKVGICGQAPSDIPGYAEFLVKEKIDSISLTPDTVLKTTLNILKMEKKMKRS
;
A
#
# COMPACT_ATOMS: atom_id res chain seq x y z
N ARG A 1 -22.00 -2.37 9.55
CA ARG A 1 -20.69 -3.03 9.69
C ARG A 1 -20.17 -3.30 8.28
N PHE A 2 -18.89 -3.06 8.01
CA PHE A 2 -18.29 -3.30 6.70
C PHE A 2 -17.60 -4.67 6.68
N ASP A 3 -17.62 -5.34 5.53
CA ASP A 3 -17.01 -6.68 5.34
C ASP A 3 -15.56 -6.59 4.86
N GLY A 4 -15.16 -5.43 4.34
CA GLY A 4 -13.81 -5.16 3.89
C GLY A 4 -13.58 -3.67 3.57
N PHE A 5 -12.32 -3.31 3.45
CA PHE A 5 -11.85 -2.00 2.96
C PHE A 5 -10.91 -2.20 1.78
N SER A 6 -10.96 -1.28 0.81
CA SER A 6 -9.93 -1.12 -0.22
C SER A 6 -9.38 0.29 -0.13
N ILE A 7 -8.09 0.40 0.16
CA ILE A 7 -7.39 1.67 0.27
C ILE A 7 -6.98 2.12 -1.14
N GLY A 8 -7.31 3.34 -1.55
CA GLY A 8 -6.74 3.95 -2.75
C GLY A 8 -5.45 4.68 -2.40
N SER A 9 -4.29 4.21 -2.89
CA SER A 9 -2.99 4.78 -2.52
C SER A 9 -2.86 6.25 -2.92
N ASN A 10 -3.36 6.60 -4.11
CA ASN A 10 -3.23 7.96 -4.63
C ASN A 10 -4.04 8.97 -3.82
N ASP A 11 -5.31 8.64 -3.53
CA ASP A 11 -6.21 9.54 -2.80
C ASP A 11 -5.82 9.64 -1.33
N LEU A 12 -5.36 8.53 -0.72
CA LEU A 12 -4.81 8.56 0.63
C LEU A 12 -3.61 9.51 0.70
N THR A 13 -2.71 9.45 -0.28
CA THR A 13 -1.54 10.35 -0.36
C THR A 13 -1.98 11.80 -0.50
N GLN A 14 -2.91 12.07 -1.42
CA GLN A 14 -3.45 13.40 -1.67
C GLN A 14 -4.03 14.04 -0.40
N LEU A 15 -4.89 13.29 0.31
CA LEU A 15 -5.54 13.75 1.52
C LEU A 15 -4.59 13.83 2.72
N THR A 16 -3.62 12.91 2.82
CA THR A 16 -2.64 12.91 3.92
C THR A 16 -1.66 14.08 3.81
N LEU A 17 -1.22 14.39 2.59
CA LEU A 17 -0.26 15.47 2.34
C LEU A 17 -0.94 16.83 2.11
N GLY A 18 -2.26 16.87 1.92
CA GLY A 18 -2.99 18.10 1.63
C GLY A 18 -2.62 18.70 0.27
N LEU A 19 -2.31 17.85 -0.71
CA LEU A 19 -1.86 18.26 -2.04
C LEU A 19 -2.97 18.03 -3.06
N ASP A 20 -2.81 18.63 -4.24
CA ASP A 20 -3.54 18.24 -5.44
C ASP A 20 -2.51 17.69 -6.43
N ARG A 21 -2.61 16.41 -6.78
CA ARG A 21 -1.62 15.74 -7.65
C ARG A 21 -1.66 16.23 -9.08
N ASP A 22 -2.81 16.78 -9.51
CA ASP A 22 -3.00 17.29 -10.88
C ASP A 22 -2.58 18.78 -10.98
N SER A 23 -2.25 19.41 -9.85
CA SER A 23 -1.72 20.78 -9.81
C SER A 23 -0.25 20.81 -10.21
N SER A 24 0.04 21.39 -11.38
CA SER A 24 1.41 21.52 -11.91
C SER A 24 2.37 22.26 -10.97
N LEU A 25 1.86 23.10 -10.06
CA LEU A 25 2.67 23.84 -9.10
C LEU A 25 3.26 22.94 -8.00
N ILE A 26 2.53 21.93 -7.56
CA ILE A 26 2.86 21.13 -6.36
C ILE A 26 2.88 19.62 -6.60
N ALA A 27 2.61 19.14 -7.83
CA ALA A 27 2.62 17.72 -8.18
C ALA A 27 3.96 17.03 -7.83
N HIS A 28 5.08 17.76 -7.90
CA HIS A 28 6.40 17.25 -7.53
C HIS A 28 6.56 16.92 -6.03
N LEU A 29 5.65 17.40 -5.18
CA LEU A 29 5.59 17.07 -3.76
C LEU A 29 4.75 15.82 -3.47
N PHE A 30 4.06 15.28 -4.48
CA PHE A 30 3.28 14.05 -4.34
C PHE A 30 4.22 12.86 -4.18
N ASP A 31 4.23 12.28 -2.98
CA ASP A 31 5.09 11.16 -2.63
C ASP A 31 4.31 10.12 -1.81
N GLU A 32 3.96 9.01 -2.46
CA GLU A 32 3.25 7.90 -1.82
C GLU A 32 4.15 7.13 -0.82
N THR A 33 5.48 7.36 -0.84
CA THR A 33 6.44 6.79 0.12
C THR A 33 6.65 7.66 1.34
N ASN A 34 6.03 8.84 1.39
CA ASN A 34 6.13 9.75 2.52
C ASN A 34 5.75 9.04 3.83
N GLU A 35 6.52 9.31 4.89
CA GLU A 35 6.34 8.64 6.17
C GLU A 35 4.96 8.91 6.81
N ALA A 36 4.34 10.07 6.55
CA ALA A 36 2.97 10.35 6.99
C ALA A 36 1.95 9.43 6.29
N VAL A 37 2.14 9.17 4.99
CA VAL A 37 1.30 8.27 4.19
C VAL A 37 1.46 6.83 4.66
N LYS A 38 2.71 6.37 4.82
CA LYS A 38 3.00 5.01 5.31
C LYS A 38 2.47 4.79 6.71
N LYS A 39 2.59 5.77 7.62
CA LYS A 39 1.99 5.71 8.96
C LYS A 39 0.47 5.59 8.90
N SER A 40 -0.17 6.36 8.01
CA SER A 40 -1.62 6.29 7.79
C SER A 40 -2.05 4.91 7.29
N LEU A 41 -1.33 4.34 6.30
CA LEU A 41 -1.54 2.97 5.82
C LEU A 41 -1.42 1.94 6.93
N SER A 42 -0.31 1.96 7.68
CA SER A 42 -0.08 1.06 8.82
C SER A 42 -1.21 1.14 9.83
N GLN A 43 -1.68 2.35 10.15
CA GLN A 43 -2.77 2.55 11.09
C GLN A 43 -4.10 1.97 10.57
N ILE A 44 -4.45 2.23 9.30
CA ILE A 44 -5.67 1.70 8.68
C ILE A 44 -5.65 0.17 8.67
N ILE A 45 -4.54 -0.43 8.22
CA ILE A 45 -4.37 -1.88 8.16
C ILE A 45 -4.48 -2.50 9.55
N LYS A 46 -3.81 -1.92 10.55
CA LYS A 46 -3.87 -2.39 11.93
C LYS A 46 -5.28 -2.36 12.49
N ILE A 47 -6.01 -1.26 12.31
CA ILE A 47 -7.38 -1.09 12.80
C ILE A 47 -8.34 -2.07 12.11
N ALA A 48 -8.28 -2.18 10.78
CA ALA A 48 -9.14 -3.11 10.04
C ALA A 48 -8.96 -4.55 10.56
N ARG A 49 -7.72 -4.97 10.80
CA ARG A 49 -7.40 -6.29 11.33
C ARG A 49 -7.86 -6.49 12.78
N GLN A 50 -7.74 -5.47 13.63
CA GLN A 50 -8.30 -5.51 14.99
C GLN A 50 -9.81 -5.72 15.01
N HIS A 51 -10.50 -5.23 13.97
CA HIS A 51 -11.95 -5.40 13.81
C HIS A 51 -12.34 -6.62 12.95
N HIS A 52 -11.39 -7.50 12.62
CA HIS A 52 -11.60 -8.65 11.74
C HIS A 52 -12.24 -8.28 10.39
N CYS A 53 -11.93 -7.09 9.89
CA CYS A 53 -12.34 -6.59 8.58
C CYS A 53 -11.19 -6.81 7.60
N LYS A 54 -11.48 -7.37 6.42
CA LYS A 54 -10.46 -7.54 5.38
C LYS A 54 -9.98 -6.18 4.88
N VAL A 55 -8.69 -6.03 4.61
CA VAL A 55 -8.12 -4.79 4.09
C VAL A 55 -7.22 -5.07 2.89
N GLY A 56 -7.54 -4.42 1.77
CA GLY A 56 -6.74 -4.42 0.56
C GLY A 56 -6.30 -3.02 0.16
N ILE A 57 -5.45 -2.94 -0.86
CA ILE A 57 -5.01 -1.68 -1.46
C ILE A 57 -5.03 -1.77 -2.99
N CYS A 58 -5.46 -0.68 -3.62
CA CYS A 58 -5.37 -0.43 -5.05
C CYS A 58 -4.67 0.92 -5.31
N GLY A 59 -4.31 1.14 -6.57
CA GLY A 59 -3.52 2.29 -6.99
C GLY A 59 -2.18 1.86 -7.58
N GLN A 60 -1.36 2.84 -7.92
CA GLN A 60 -0.12 2.61 -8.64
C GLN A 60 1.06 2.28 -7.72
N ALA A 61 1.10 2.83 -6.50
CA ALA A 61 2.20 2.61 -5.56
C ALA A 61 2.64 1.14 -5.39
N PRO A 62 1.74 0.16 -5.20
CA PRO A 62 2.15 -1.23 -5.01
C PRO A 62 2.81 -1.87 -6.25
N SER A 63 2.57 -1.32 -7.44
CA SER A 63 3.14 -1.77 -8.71
C SER A 63 4.39 -1.00 -9.10
N ASP A 64 4.36 0.33 -8.95
CA ASP A 64 5.37 1.22 -9.53
C ASP A 64 6.55 1.46 -8.58
N ILE A 65 6.31 1.37 -7.26
CA ILE A 65 7.31 1.73 -6.24
C ILE A 65 8.01 0.46 -5.72
N PRO A 66 9.33 0.30 -5.93
CA PRO A 66 10.09 -0.83 -5.40
C PRO A 66 10.00 -0.92 -3.88
N GLY A 67 9.71 -2.11 -3.35
CA GLY A 67 9.63 -2.33 -1.91
C GLY A 67 8.27 -2.00 -1.27
N TYR A 68 7.34 -1.38 -2.02
CA TYR A 68 6.05 -0.97 -1.49
C TYR A 68 5.16 -2.16 -1.17
N ALA A 69 5.09 -3.14 -2.08
CA ALA A 69 4.34 -4.38 -1.86
C ALA A 69 4.93 -5.18 -0.69
N GLU A 70 6.25 -5.21 -0.55
CA GLU A 70 6.95 -5.83 0.57
C GLU A 70 6.64 -5.15 1.90
N PHE A 71 6.55 -3.81 1.92
CA PHE A 71 6.09 -3.05 3.07
C PHE A 71 4.66 -3.44 3.47
N LEU A 72 3.73 -3.46 2.52
CA LEU A 72 2.33 -3.82 2.77
C LEU A 72 2.18 -5.25 3.32
N VAL A 73 2.97 -6.20 2.82
CA VAL A 73 3.00 -7.58 3.33
C VAL A 73 3.55 -7.63 4.76
N LYS A 74 4.55 -6.82 5.10
CA LYS A 74 5.04 -6.71 6.50
C LYS A 74 3.98 -6.15 7.46
N GLU A 75 3.17 -5.20 6.99
CA GLU A 75 2.00 -4.68 7.72
C GLU A 75 0.85 -5.71 7.81
N LYS A 76 0.98 -6.83 7.07
CA LYS A 76 0.06 -7.97 6.99
C LYS A 76 -1.30 -7.57 6.37
N ILE A 77 -1.25 -6.84 5.26
CA ILE A 77 -2.41 -6.58 4.40
C ILE A 77 -3.01 -7.89 3.87
N ASP A 78 -4.33 -7.93 3.60
CA ASP A 78 -4.99 -9.15 3.10
C ASP A 78 -4.91 -9.28 1.57
N SER A 79 -4.90 -8.16 0.84
CA SER A 79 -4.81 -8.18 -0.62
C SER A 79 -4.09 -6.95 -1.18
N ILE A 80 -3.44 -7.14 -2.33
CA ILE A 80 -2.76 -6.08 -3.08
C ILE A 80 -3.20 -6.19 -4.53
N SER A 81 -3.76 -5.12 -5.09
CA SER A 81 -4.03 -5.02 -6.52
C SER A 81 -2.78 -4.55 -7.24
N LEU A 82 -2.38 -5.27 -8.29
CA LEU A 82 -1.19 -4.99 -9.09
C LEU A 82 -1.55 -4.89 -10.57
N THR A 83 -0.77 -4.11 -11.31
CA THR A 83 -0.85 -4.07 -12.77
C THR A 83 -0.42 -5.42 -13.38
N PRO A 84 -0.98 -5.83 -14.55
CA PRO A 84 -0.68 -7.12 -15.17
C PRO A 84 0.81 -7.36 -15.48
N ASP A 85 1.54 -6.30 -15.80
CA ASP A 85 2.97 -6.34 -16.11
C ASP A 85 3.86 -6.53 -14.86
N THR A 86 3.40 -6.07 -13.69
CA THR A 86 4.16 -6.16 -12.43
C THR A 86 3.79 -7.39 -11.60
N VAL A 87 2.59 -7.95 -11.80
CA VAL A 87 2.03 -9.01 -10.93
C VAL A 87 2.97 -10.20 -10.73
N LEU A 88 3.59 -10.72 -11.79
CA LEU A 88 4.48 -11.88 -11.70
C LEU A 88 5.74 -11.56 -10.90
N LYS A 89 6.42 -10.46 -11.24
CA LYS A 89 7.67 -10.04 -10.58
C LYS A 89 7.44 -9.77 -9.10
N THR A 90 6.40 -9.01 -8.77
CA THR A 90 6.06 -8.64 -7.40
C THR A 90 5.66 -9.88 -6.58
N THR A 91 4.84 -10.77 -7.15
CA THR A 91 4.48 -12.04 -6.48
C THR A 91 5.70 -12.88 -6.15
N LEU A 92 6.65 -13.03 -7.09
CA LEU A 92 7.88 -13.77 -6.85
C LEU A 92 8.75 -13.13 -5.75
N ASN A 93 8.80 -11.80 -5.69
CA ASN A 93 9.54 -11.08 -4.64
C ASN A 93 8.91 -11.28 -3.26
N ILE A 94 7.57 -11.16 -3.17
CA ILE A 94 6.81 -11.42 -1.94
C ILE A 94 7.06 -12.85 -1.46
N LEU A 95 6.92 -13.86 -2.33
CA LEU A 95 7.15 -15.26 -1.97
C LEU A 95 8.57 -15.52 -1.46
N LYS A 96 9.58 -14.87 -2.06
CA LYS A 96 10.97 -14.93 -1.58
C LYS A 96 11.11 -14.30 -0.20
N MET A 97 10.47 -13.16 0.03
CA MET A 97 10.49 -12.47 1.32
C MET A 97 9.81 -13.29 2.41
N GLU A 98 8.60 -13.80 2.17
CA GLU A 98 7.87 -14.64 3.12
C GLU A 98 8.66 -15.91 3.51
N LYS A 99 9.34 -16.54 2.54
CA LYS A 99 10.23 -17.67 2.81
C LYS A 99 11.39 -17.29 3.73
N LYS A 100 11.95 -16.08 3.61
CA LYS A 100 13.00 -15.59 4.50
C LYS A 100 12.44 -15.31 5.90
N MET A 101 11.29 -14.67 6.00
CA MET A 101 10.63 -14.36 7.28
C MET A 101 10.25 -15.60 8.08
N LYS A 102 9.84 -16.69 7.43
CA LYS A 102 9.52 -17.97 8.10
C LYS A 102 10.74 -18.75 8.60
N ARG A 103 11.96 -18.37 8.16
CA ARG A 103 13.21 -19.02 8.54
C ARG A 103 13.97 -18.25 9.63
N SER A 104 13.45 -17.11 10.06
CA SER A 104 13.97 -16.28 11.16
C SER A 104 13.07 -16.44 12.38
#